data_AF-A0A3P6E2V6-F1
#
_entry.id   AF-A0A3P6E2V6-F1
#
_cell.length_a   1.000
_cell.length_b   1.000
_cell.length_c   1.000
_cell.angle_alpha   90.00
_cell.angle_beta   90.00
_cell.angle_gamma   90.00
#
_symmetry.space_group_name_H-M   'P 1'
#
loop_
_entity.id
_entity.type
_entity.pdbx_description
1 polymer ?
#
loop_
_entity_poly.entity_id
_entity_poly.type
_entity_poly.pdbx_seq_one_letter_code
_entity_poly.pdbx_strand_id
1 'polypeptide(L)'
;GSWTASAHFSGCGWVWIDSGGNIQLMGTRNFTRREAALHSEVEALRWAMENMLQHSTCQIFGTDCKELIAMINESHAWRSFATELERIETLHICFP
;
A
#
# COMPACT_ATOMS: atom_id res chain seq x y z
N GLY A 1 3.68 -1.16 -6.39
CA GLY A 1 5.02 -1.04 -5.77
C GLY A 1 6.07 -1.35 -6.82
N SER A 2 7.36 -1.20 -6.50
CA SER A 2 8.44 -1.61 -7.40
C SER A 2 9.56 -2.27 -6.61
N TRP A 3 10.01 -3.40 -7.13
CA TRP A 3 11.03 -4.22 -6.51
C TRP A 3 11.94 -4.84 -7.56
N THR A 4 13.23 -4.92 -7.26
CA THR A 4 14.23 -5.55 -8.12
C THR A 4 15.25 -6.23 -7.24
N ALA A 5 15.56 -7.51 -7.52
CA ALA A 5 16.38 -8.35 -6.65
C ALA A 5 17.78 -7.77 -6.37
N SER A 6 18.40 -7.14 -7.37
CA SER A 6 19.74 -6.57 -7.31
C SER A 6 19.79 -5.11 -6.86
N ALA A 7 18.63 -4.46 -6.64
CA ALA A 7 18.59 -3.06 -6.25
C ALA A 7 18.77 -2.86 -4.74
N HIS A 8 19.33 -1.72 -4.35
CA HIS A 8 19.43 -1.32 -2.93
C HIS A 8 18.10 -0.78 -2.39
N PHE A 9 17.26 -0.24 -3.28
CA PHE A 9 16.02 0.42 -2.93
C PHE A 9 14.85 -0.21 -3.70
N SER A 10 13.69 -0.15 -3.07
CA SER A 10 12.38 -0.35 -3.67
C SER A 10 11.68 0.99 -3.83
N GLY A 11 10.84 1.11 -4.85
CA GLY A 11 10.03 2.29 -5.09
C GLY A 11 8.57 2.04 -4.73
N CYS A 12 7.86 3.08 -4.34
CA CYS A 12 6.40 3.07 -4.37
C CYS A 12 5.85 4.42 -4.83
N GLY A 13 4.64 4.37 -5.39
CA GLY A 13 3.88 5.52 -5.80
C GLY A 13 2.40 5.21 -5.76
N TRP A 14 1.59 6.26 -5.69
CA TRP A 14 0.15 6.16 -5.70
C TRP A 14 -0.47 7.36 -6.41
N VAL A 15 -1.63 7.11 -7.00
CA VAL A 15 -2.41 8.11 -7.72
C VAL A 15 -3.76 8.29 -7.02
N TRP A 16 -4.32 9.47 -7.14
CA TRP A 16 -5.71 9.73 -6.81
C TRP A 16 -6.52 9.77 -8.10
N ILE A 17 -7.72 9.19 -8.05
CA ILE A 17 -8.68 9.20 -9.15
C ILE A 17 -9.92 9.92 -8.63
N ASP A 18 -10.27 11.04 -9.25
CA ASP A 18 -11.46 11.79 -8.86
C ASP A 18 -12.75 11.15 -9.41
N SER A 19 -13.91 11.70 -9.05
CA SER A 19 -15.22 11.20 -9.51
C SER A 19 -15.44 11.34 -11.02
N GLY A 20 -14.67 12.19 -11.70
CA GLY A 20 -14.66 12.34 -13.15
C GLY A 20 -13.71 11.37 -13.86
N GLY A 21 -12.96 10.56 -13.10
CA GLY A 21 -11.95 9.64 -13.63
C GLY A 21 -10.60 10.31 -13.95
N ASN A 22 -10.39 11.57 -13.55
CA ASN A 22 -9.09 12.22 -13.74
C ASN A 22 -8.07 11.61 -12.78
N ILE A 23 -6.89 11.29 -13.32
CA ILE A 23 -5.80 10.66 -12.56
C ILE A 23 -4.78 11.72 -12.20
N GLN A 24 -4.47 11.86 -10.92
CA GLN A 24 -3.42 12.72 -10.40
C GLN A 24 -2.37 11.89 -9.67
N LEU A 25 -1.09 12.07 -10.01
CA LEU A 25 0.01 11.50 -9.23
C LEU A 25 0.13 12.26 -7.91
N MET A 26 -0.01 11.54 -6.80
CA MET A 26 -0.02 12.15 -5.47
C MET A 26 1.32 12.02 -4.75
N GLY A 27 2.09 10.97 -5.06
CA GLY A 27 3.43 10.83 -4.50
C GLY A 27 4.20 9.66 -5.06
N THR A 28 5.52 9.81 -5.04
CA THR A 28 6.50 8.73 -5.27
C THR A 28 7.57 8.79 -4.19
N ARG A 29 8.02 7.63 -3.69
CA ARG A 29 9.14 7.54 -2.75
C ARG A 29 9.95 6.28 -2.94
N ASN A 30 11.17 6.29 -2.43
CA ASN A 30 12.01 5.11 -2.32
C ASN A 30 12.18 4.73 -0.84
N PHE A 31 12.37 3.43 -0.59
CA PHE A 31 12.70 2.86 0.71
C PHE A 31 13.72 1.73 0.53
N THR A 32 14.43 1.38 1.59
CA THR A 32 15.39 0.27 1.55
C THR A 32 14.68 -1.00 1.10
N ARG A 33 15.26 -1.70 0.11
CA ARG A 33 14.67 -2.90 -0.47
C ARG A 33 14.48 -3.97 0.62
N ARG A 34 13.30 -4.59 0.63
CA ARG A 34 12.96 -5.75 1.47
C ARG A 34 13.10 -7.06 0.70
N GLU A 35 12.98 -8.19 1.40
CA GLU A 35 13.26 -9.52 0.85
C GLU A 35 12.36 -9.89 -0.33
N ALA A 36 11.06 -9.56 -0.26
CA ALA A 36 10.07 -9.92 -1.27
C ALA A 36 9.40 -8.70 -1.91
N ALA A 37 9.01 -8.83 -3.17
CA ALA A 37 8.25 -7.80 -3.90
C ALA A 37 6.96 -7.41 -3.19
N LEU A 38 6.29 -8.37 -2.53
CA LEU A 38 5.06 -8.14 -1.78
C LEU A 38 5.22 -7.09 -0.66
N HIS A 39 6.40 -7.00 -0.01
CA HIS A 39 6.67 -5.94 0.95
C HIS A 39 6.59 -4.55 0.31
N SER A 40 6.98 -4.42 -0.96
CA SER A 40 6.91 -3.14 -1.66
C SER A 40 5.48 -2.71 -1.99
N GLU A 41 4.59 -3.68 -2.19
CA GLU A 41 3.15 -3.45 -2.40
C GLU A 41 2.45 -3.04 -1.10
N VAL A 42 2.73 -3.76 -0.02
CA VAL A 42 2.23 -3.43 1.33
C VAL A 42 2.67 -2.01 1.72
N GLU A 43 3.95 -1.70 1.54
CA GLU A 43 4.51 -0.39 1.89
C GLU A 43 4.00 0.74 0.98
N ALA A 44 3.56 0.43 -0.24
CA ALA A 44 2.88 1.38 -1.12
C ALA A 44 1.46 1.69 -0.59
N LEU A 45 0.67 0.65 -0.30
CA LEU A 45 -0.70 0.80 0.20
C LEU A 45 -0.74 1.51 1.56
N ARG A 46 0.09 1.06 2.51
CA ARG A 46 0.22 1.70 3.84
C ARG A 46 0.49 3.19 3.72
N TRP A 47 1.41 3.57 2.84
CA TRP A 47 1.76 4.98 2.64
C TRP A 47 0.65 5.80 2.02
N ALA A 48 -0.03 5.24 1.01
CA ALA A 48 -1.17 5.90 0.40
C ALA A 48 -2.25 6.18 1.46
N MET A 49 -2.56 5.19 2.32
CA MET A 49 -3.49 5.35 3.43
C MET A 49 -3.02 6.41 4.44
N GLU A 50 -1.76 6.36 4.89
CA GLU A 50 -1.23 7.34 5.85
C GLU A 50 -1.25 8.78 5.33
N ASN A 51 -0.95 9.00 4.04
CA ASN A 51 -1.03 10.34 3.46
C ASN A 51 -2.49 10.76 3.34
N MET A 52 -3.34 9.86 2.83
CA MET A 52 -4.74 10.18 2.61
C MET A 52 -5.46 10.54 3.91
N LEU A 53 -5.09 9.93 5.04
CA LEU A 53 -5.65 10.24 6.35
C LEU A 53 -5.49 11.73 6.72
N GLN A 54 -4.46 12.41 6.20
CA GLN A 54 -4.24 13.85 6.40
C GLN A 54 -5.10 14.73 5.48
N HIS A 55 -5.70 14.16 4.45
CA HIS A 55 -6.40 14.89 3.38
C HIS A 55 -7.91 14.59 3.31
N SER A 56 -8.35 13.36 3.61
CA SER A 56 -9.75 12.94 3.57
C SER A 56 -9.99 11.69 4.40
N THR A 57 -11.19 11.55 4.95
CA THR A 57 -11.66 10.36 5.68
C THR A 57 -12.49 9.41 4.81
N CYS A 58 -12.90 9.78 3.60
CA CYS A 58 -13.77 8.94 2.75
C CYS A 58 -13.08 8.62 1.42
N GLN A 59 -12.54 7.41 1.26
CA GLN A 59 -11.89 6.96 0.02
C GLN A 59 -11.93 5.44 -0.16
N ILE A 60 -11.83 5.00 -1.42
CA ILE A 60 -11.61 3.60 -1.79
C ILE A 60 -10.14 3.43 -2.17
N PHE A 61 -9.45 2.49 -1.54
CA PHE A 61 -8.07 2.14 -1.88
C PHE A 61 -8.03 0.98 -2.86
N GLY A 62 -7.12 1.05 -3.84
CA GLY A 62 -6.93 0.02 -4.86
C GLY A 62 -5.47 -0.38 -5.00
N THR A 63 -5.24 -1.64 -5.35
CA THR A 63 -3.93 -2.20 -5.72
C THR A 63 -4.12 -3.16 -6.87
N ASP A 64 -3.13 -3.26 -7.76
CA ASP A 64 -3.05 -4.24 -8.84
C ASP A 64 -2.44 -5.58 -8.38
N CYS A 65 -1.95 -5.66 -7.13
CA CYS A 65 -1.33 -6.85 -6.58
C CYS A 65 -2.37 -7.83 -6.00
N LYS A 66 -2.65 -8.90 -6.75
CA LYS A 66 -3.57 -9.97 -6.31
C LYS A 66 -3.15 -10.64 -5.00
N GLU A 67 -1.85 -10.84 -4.77
CA GLU A 67 -1.34 -11.44 -3.53
C GLU A 67 -1.60 -10.53 -2.33
N LEU A 68 -1.45 -9.20 -2.49
CA LEU A 68 -1.78 -8.25 -1.42
C LEU A 68 -3.27 -8.29 -1.08
N ILE A 69 -4.15 -8.38 -2.09
CA ILE A 69 -5.60 -8.53 -1.86
C ILE A 69 -5.89 -9.81 -1.09
N ALA A 70 -5.32 -10.94 -1.51
CA ALA A 70 -5.48 -12.22 -0.81
C ALA A 70 -4.99 -12.13 0.64
N MET A 71 -3.84 -11.47 0.84
CA MET A 71 -3.24 -11.30 2.16
C MET A 71 -4.06 -10.42 3.09
N ILE A 72 -4.73 -9.38 2.58
CA ILE A 72 -5.66 -8.55 3.38
C ILE A 72 -6.92 -9.35 3.74
N ASN A 73 -7.47 -10.12 2.80
CA ASN A 73 -8.68 -10.91 3.04
C ASN A 73 -8.45 -12.11 3.97
N GLU A 74 -7.25 -12.69 3.94
CA GLU A 74 -6.88 -13.90 4.70
C GLU A 74 -5.69 -13.64 5.62
N SER A 75 -5.66 -12.51 6.33
CA SER A 75 -4.47 -12.04 7.08
C SER A 75 -3.87 -13.08 8.04
N HIS A 76 -4.71 -13.90 8.68
CA HIS A 76 -4.31 -15.01 9.55
C HIS A 76 -3.42 -16.08 8.89
N ALA A 77 -3.50 -16.26 7.56
CA ALA A 77 -2.68 -17.21 6.81
C ALA A 77 -1.26 -16.69 6.53
N TRP A 78 -1.02 -15.38 6.68
CA TRP A 78 0.21 -14.70 6.24
C TRP A 78 1.05 -14.20 7.42
N ARG A 79 1.45 -15.14 8.30
CA ARG A 79 2.17 -14.82 9.54
C ARG A 79 3.46 -14.02 9.34
N SER A 80 4.14 -14.17 8.19
CA SER A 80 5.37 -13.41 7.89
C SER A 80 5.13 -11.91 7.65
N PHE A 81 3.88 -11.50 7.46
CA PHE A 81 3.46 -10.10 7.24
C PHE A 81 2.55 -9.58 8.37
N ALA A 82 2.48 -10.29 9.51
CA ALA A 82 1.52 -9.99 10.57
C ALA A 82 1.61 -8.54 11.06
N THR A 83 2.83 -8.03 11.27
CA THR A 83 3.04 -6.65 11.73
C THR A 83 2.63 -5.62 10.68
N GLU A 84 2.92 -5.87 9.41
CA GLU A 84 2.53 -4.99 8.31
C GLU A 84 1.01 -4.97 8.12
N LEU A 85 0.36 -6.12 8.23
CA LEU A 85 -1.10 -6.24 8.09
C LEU A 85 -1.83 -5.58 9.25
N GLU A 86 -1.38 -5.78 10.49
CA GLU A 86 -1.94 -5.09 11.66
C GLU A 86 -1.93 -3.56 11.48
N ARG A 87 -0.87 -3.00 10.88
CA ARG A 87 -0.80 -1.57 10.57
C ARG A 87 -1.82 -1.14 9.52
N ILE A 88 -1.99 -1.92 8.46
CA ILE A 88 -3.00 -1.64 7.42
C ILE A 88 -4.41 -1.74 8.01
N GLU A 89 -4.69 -2.77 8.79
CA GLU A 89 -5.98 -2.96 9.48
C GLU A 89 -6.27 -1.79 10.43
N THR A 90 -5.27 -1.34 11.20
CA THR A 90 -5.40 -0.15 12.07
C THR A 90 -5.71 1.11 11.28
N LEU A 91 -5.02 1.33 10.16
CA LEU A 91 -5.29 2.49 9.29
C LEU A 91 -6.67 2.41 8.66
N HIS A 92 -7.12 1.21 8.29
CA HIS A 92 -8.43 0.99 7.69
C HIS A 92 -9.57 1.44 8.61
N ILE A 93 -9.44 1.24 9.94
CA ILE A 93 -10.42 1.71 10.93
C ILE A 93 -10.57 3.24 10.92
N CYS A 94 -9.56 3.99 10.46
CA CYS A 94 -9.61 5.44 10.39
C CYS A 94 -10.39 5.98 9.17
N PHE A 95 -10.79 5.11 8.24
CA PHE A 95 -11.59 5.46 7.05
C PHE A 95 -13.02 4.89 7.21
N PRO A 96 -14.04 5.74 7.47
CA PRO A 96 -15.45 5.33 7.54
C PRO A 96 -16.04 4.79 6.23
#